data_AF-A0A2V8NQ35-F1
#
_entry.id   AF-A0A2V8NQ35-F1
#
_cell.length_a   1.000
_cell.length_b   1.000
_cell.length_c   1.000
_cell.angle_alpha   90.00
_cell.angle_beta   90.00
_cell.angle_gamma   90.00
#
_symmetry.space_group_name_H-M   'P 1'
#
loop_
_entity.id
_entity.type
_entity.pdbx_description
1 polymer ?
#
loop_
_entity_poly.entity_id
_entity_poly.type
_entity_poly.pdbx_seq_one_letter_code
_entity_poly.pdbx_strand_id
1 'polypeptide(L)'
;MGGPANAESKRPPKAVYQRRLAGPDANRDLEGMSGAREAQGRQAAAVNNASPTRSASAIARSLKIGRSNQDMSGANASPIGRSRQHMVILAAIEIVIVLGGVLLYIWRLQFTFPDCAIFLLAFIVVTFLLHRDRLQNLGIGSHDFMSGLKALRAPTLIIGAVLVLIGAASGGFGNWSLNVNKVQGLGRYFAWCLFQQFGLQSFFTNRLLAVFRQPNRTAWICAAVFASFHIPNPVLLPVTFIGGFVLTRVFIAHRNLVPLAIAQAIVGSLLSVAFPASWHHGLRVGPGYYGFH
;
A
#
# COMPACT_ATOMS: atom_id res chain seq x y z
N MET A 1 -71.31 -21.76 21.12
CA MET A 1 -70.35 -21.13 20.18
C MET A 1 -69.00 -21.73 20.51
N GLY A 2 -68.36 -22.68 19.83
CA GLY A 2 -68.41 -23.37 18.54
C GLY A 2 -67.05 -24.10 18.48
N GLY A 3 -67.01 -25.35 17.99
CA GLY A 3 -65.91 -26.30 18.26
C GLY A 3 -64.51 -26.01 17.67
N PRO A 4 -63.54 -26.90 17.94
CA PRO A 4 -62.10 -26.76 17.62
C PRO A 4 -61.73 -27.42 16.28
N ALA A 5 -60.70 -26.92 15.58
CA ALA A 5 -59.91 -27.73 14.65
C ALA A 5 -58.66 -27.01 14.07
N ASN A 6 -57.62 -27.83 13.89
CA ASN A 6 -56.56 -27.82 12.89
C ASN A 6 -55.21 -27.17 13.20
N ALA A 7 -54.33 -28.07 13.67
CA ALA A 7 -52.89 -28.05 13.46
C ALA A 7 -52.57 -28.23 11.97
N GLU A 8 -51.66 -27.41 11.44
CA GLU A 8 -51.05 -27.62 10.13
C GLU A 8 -49.52 -27.73 10.26
N SER A 9 -49.05 -28.88 9.79
CA SER A 9 -47.66 -29.30 9.63
C SER A 9 -46.96 -28.56 8.48
N LYS A 10 -45.63 -28.35 8.56
CA LYS A 10 -44.64 -29.00 7.66
C LYS A 10 -43.21 -28.48 7.90
N ARG A 11 -42.32 -29.44 8.16
CA ARG A 11 -40.85 -29.30 8.20
C ARG A 11 -40.28 -29.09 6.78
N PRO A 12 -39.09 -28.49 6.62
CA PRO A 12 -38.43 -28.34 5.32
C PRO A 12 -37.73 -29.65 4.87
N PRO A 13 -37.72 -29.99 3.58
CA PRO A 13 -36.95 -31.13 3.07
C PRO A 13 -35.51 -30.75 2.67
N LYS A 14 -34.61 -31.71 2.94
CA LYS A 14 -33.17 -31.74 2.70
C LYS A 14 -32.82 -31.88 1.21
N ALA A 15 -31.66 -31.35 0.85
CA ALA A 15 -30.99 -31.50 -0.44
C ALA A 15 -30.51 -32.94 -0.70
N VAL A 16 -30.72 -33.46 -1.92
CA VAL A 16 -30.11 -34.69 -2.45
C VAL A 16 -29.87 -34.59 -3.97
N TYR A 17 -28.58 -34.69 -4.32
CA TYR A 17 -27.92 -35.34 -5.48
C TYR A 17 -28.24 -35.06 -6.96
N GLN A 18 -27.23 -34.49 -7.63
CA GLN A 18 -26.50 -34.98 -8.81
C GLN A 18 -27.22 -35.92 -9.82
N ARG A 19 -27.33 -35.44 -11.07
CA ARG A 19 -27.15 -36.28 -12.28
C ARG A 19 -26.90 -35.41 -13.51
N ARG A 20 -25.81 -35.69 -14.24
CA ARG A 20 -25.75 -35.92 -15.71
C ARG A 20 -24.31 -35.70 -16.17
N LEU A 21 -23.63 -36.78 -16.56
CA LEU A 21 -22.79 -36.93 -17.76
C LEU A 21 -22.25 -38.38 -17.76
N ALA A 22 -22.89 -39.25 -18.55
CA ALA A 22 -22.38 -40.55 -18.97
C ALA A 22 -22.37 -40.54 -20.51
N GLY A 23 -21.26 -41.02 -21.09
CA GLY A 23 -20.97 -40.93 -22.53
C GLY A 23 -21.55 -42.08 -23.36
N PRO A 24 -21.07 -42.26 -24.61
CA PRO A 24 -21.30 -43.47 -25.38
C PRO A 24 -20.01 -44.27 -25.65
N ASP A 25 -20.02 -45.50 -25.16
CA ASP A 25 -19.67 -46.78 -25.79
C ASP A 25 -18.42 -46.93 -26.67
N ALA A 26 -17.50 -47.70 -26.11
CA ALA A 26 -16.54 -48.56 -26.80
C ALA A 26 -17.22 -49.88 -27.18
N ASN A 27 -17.26 -50.23 -28.47
CA ASN A 27 -17.03 -51.59 -28.96
C ASN A 27 -16.87 -51.60 -30.49
N ARG A 28 -15.63 -51.63 -30.99
CA ARG A 28 -15.26 -52.26 -32.27
C ARG A 28 -13.73 -52.28 -32.42
N ASP A 29 -13.09 -53.06 -31.56
CA ASP A 29 -11.84 -53.71 -31.94
C ASP A 29 -12.22 -55.02 -32.63
N LEU A 30 -11.82 -55.19 -33.91
CA LEU A 30 -11.53 -56.49 -34.57
C LEU A 30 -11.24 -56.37 -36.09
N GLU A 31 -10.84 -55.20 -36.62
CA GLU A 31 -10.30 -55.11 -37.99
C GLU A 31 -9.15 -54.10 -38.05
N GLY A 32 -7.93 -54.53 -37.74
CA GLY A 32 -6.77 -53.63 -37.77
C GLY A 32 -5.40 -54.29 -37.81
N MET A 33 -5.31 -55.62 -37.80
CA MET A 33 -4.03 -56.34 -37.79
C MET A 33 -3.53 -56.77 -39.18
N SER A 34 -3.89 -56.01 -40.23
CA SER A 34 -3.42 -56.25 -41.61
C SER A 34 -2.69 -55.04 -42.24
N GLY A 35 -2.80 -53.83 -41.68
CA GLY A 35 -2.22 -52.61 -42.27
C GLY A 35 -0.75 -52.31 -41.89
N ALA A 36 -0.20 -52.98 -40.88
CA ALA A 36 1.11 -52.62 -40.30
C ALA A 36 2.32 -53.06 -41.14
N ARG A 37 2.14 -53.93 -42.15
CA ARG A 37 3.22 -54.35 -43.06
C ARG A 37 3.26 -53.60 -44.40
N GLU A 38 2.22 -52.83 -44.73
CA GLU A 38 2.17 -52.06 -45.98
C GLU A 38 2.69 -50.61 -45.83
N ALA A 39 2.76 -50.09 -44.60
CA ALA A 39 3.27 -48.74 -44.33
C ALA A 39 4.82 -48.65 -44.33
N GLN A 40 5.52 -49.76 -44.02
CA GLN A 40 7.00 -49.79 -44.03
C GLN A 40 7.61 -49.94 -45.43
N GLY A 41 6.83 -50.37 -46.43
CA GLY A 41 7.30 -50.47 -47.83
C GLY A 41 7.28 -49.15 -48.59
N ARG A 42 6.48 -48.15 -48.17
CA ARG A 42 6.36 -46.86 -48.87
C ARG A 42 7.31 -45.77 -48.34
N GLN A 43 7.98 -46.01 -47.21
CA GLN A 43 8.90 -45.03 -46.61
C GLN A 43 10.34 -45.15 -47.15
N ALA A 44 10.66 -46.22 -47.89
CA ALA A 44 11.95 -46.40 -48.56
C ALA A 44 12.04 -45.74 -49.95
N ALA A 45 10.94 -45.21 -50.49
CA ALA A 45 10.90 -44.65 -51.86
C ALA A 45 10.77 -43.11 -51.93
N ALA A 46 10.81 -42.40 -50.80
CA ALA A 46 10.61 -40.95 -50.76
C ALA A 46 11.78 -40.15 -50.14
N VAL A 47 13.00 -40.70 -50.15
CA VAL A 47 14.19 -40.03 -49.59
C VAL A 47 15.04 -39.31 -50.65
N ASN A 48 14.79 -39.50 -51.95
CA ASN A 48 15.66 -38.96 -52.99
C ASN A 48 14.96 -37.95 -53.91
N ASN A 49 14.39 -36.87 -53.37
CA ASN A 49 14.28 -35.62 -54.13
C ASN A 49 13.96 -34.40 -53.24
N ALA A 50 14.95 -33.90 -52.49
CA ALA A 50 14.86 -32.60 -51.85
C ALA A 50 16.00 -31.71 -52.36
N SER A 51 15.69 -30.85 -53.34
CA SER A 51 16.61 -29.80 -53.78
C SER A 51 16.89 -28.81 -52.64
N PRO A 52 18.15 -28.50 -52.31
CA PRO A 52 18.53 -27.71 -51.13
C PRO A 52 18.14 -26.22 -51.22
N THR A 53 17.68 -25.75 -52.38
CA THR A 53 17.36 -24.33 -52.64
C THR A 53 15.96 -23.91 -52.19
N ARG A 54 15.00 -24.83 -52.03
CA ARG A 54 13.62 -24.49 -51.61
C ARG A 54 13.51 -24.23 -50.11
N SER A 55 14.28 -24.96 -49.29
CA SER A 55 14.28 -24.84 -47.82
C SER A 55 14.94 -23.55 -47.33
N ALA A 56 16.02 -23.09 -47.96
CA ALA A 56 16.67 -21.84 -47.58
C ALA A 56 15.76 -20.62 -47.79
N SER A 57 14.96 -20.56 -48.87
CA SER A 57 14.02 -19.44 -49.11
C SER A 57 12.80 -19.45 -48.19
N ALA A 58 12.38 -20.64 -47.72
CA ALA A 58 11.27 -20.78 -46.79
C ALA A 58 11.71 -20.40 -45.36
N ILE A 59 12.92 -20.80 -44.96
CA ILE A 59 13.53 -20.42 -43.69
C ILE A 59 13.84 -18.92 -43.66
N ALA A 60 14.35 -18.34 -44.75
CA ALA A 60 14.58 -16.90 -44.87
C ALA A 60 13.28 -16.08 -44.81
N ARG A 61 12.18 -16.58 -45.41
CA ARG A 61 10.85 -15.95 -45.31
C ARG A 61 10.27 -16.06 -43.90
N SER A 62 10.42 -17.20 -43.23
CA SER A 62 10.02 -17.42 -41.83
C SER A 62 10.76 -16.48 -40.87
N LEU A 63 12.08 -16.34 -41.02
CA LEU A 63 12.90 -15.41 -40.23
C LEU A 63 12.52 -13.95 -40.49
N LYS A 64 12.18 -13.58 -41.73
CA LYS A 64 11.75 -12.22 -42.08
C LYS A 64 10.36 -11.89 -41.50
N ILE A 65 9.43 -12.85 -41.52
CA ILE A 65 8.10 -12.72 -40.90
C ILE A 65 8.21 -12.63 -39.37
N GLY A 66 9.03 -13.48 -38.75
CA GLY A 66 9.31 -13.44 -37.31
C GLY A 66 9.98 -12.14 -36.87
N ARG A 67 10.90 -11.59 -37.68
CA ARG A 67 11.59 -10.32 -37.42
C ARG A 67 10.69 -9.11 -37.62
N SER A 68 9.77 -9.13 -38.60
CA SER A 68 8.76 -8.06 -38.77
C SER A 68 7.77 -7.97 -37.60
N ASN A 69 7.47 -9.11 -36.96
CA ASN A 69 6.60 -9.14 -35.77
C ASN A 69 7.35 -8.78 -34.48
N GLN A 70 8.69 -8.92 -34.45
CA GLN A 70 9.51 -8.49 -33.32
C GLN A 70 9.78 -6.97 -33.33
N ASP A 71 9.97 -6.36 -34.50
CA ASP A 71 10.16 -4.90 -34.62
C ASP A 71 8.88 -4.09 -34.32
N MET A 72 7.70 -4.71 -34.38
CA MET A 72 6.40 -4.05 -34.14
C MET A 72 5.91 -4.17 -32.69
N SER A 73 6.59 -4.95 -31.84
CA SER A 73 6.17 -5.23 -30.45
C SER A 73 6.54 -4.11 -29.47
N GLY A 74 7.56 -3.28 -29.79
CA GLY A 74 8.07 -2.23 -28.89
C GLY A 74 7.49 -0.83 -29.10
N ALA A 75 6.81 -0.56 -30.22
CA ALA A 75 6.51 0.82 -30.65
C ALA A 75 5.06 1.30 -30.40
N ASN A 76 4.12 0.39 -30.11
CA ASN A 76 2.68 0.71 -30.07
C ASN A 76 2.07 0.70 -28.65
N ALA A 77 2.76 1.28 -27.67
CA ALA A 77 2.06 1.71 -26.47
C ALA A 77 1.16 2.90 -26.84
N SER A 78 -0.15 2.79 -26.63
CA SER A 78 -1.08 3.89 -26.90
C SER A 78 -0.62 5.18 -26.18
N PRO A 79 -0.91 6.38 -26.72
CA PRO A 79 -0.54 7.64 -26.07
C PRO A 79 -0.96 7.72 -24.59
N ILE A 80 -2.06 7.06 -24.24
CA ILE A 80 -2.59 6.93 -22.87
C ILE A 80 -1.71 6.01 -22.01
N GLY A 81 -1.23 4.88 -22.55
CA GLY A 81 -0.32 3.98 -21.86
C GLY A 81 1.03 4.62 -21.56
N ARG A 82 1.61 5.34 -22.53
CA ARG A 82 2.89 6.04 -22.39
C ARG A 82 2.81 7.19 -21.37
N SER A 83 1.77 8.03 -21.45
CA SER A 83 1.57 9.11 -20.47
C SER A 83 1.38 8.58 -19.06
N ARG A 84 0.64 7.49 -18.88
CA ARG A 84 0.48 6.83 -17.57
C ARG A 84 1.80 6.29 -17.02
N GLN A 85 2.65 5.68 -17.86
CA GLN A 85 3.97 5.23 -17.44
C GLN A 85 4.85 6.39 -16.99
N HIS A 86 4.84 7.51 -17.72
CA HIS A 86 5.59 8.71 -17.33
C HIS A 86 5.15 9.24 -15.96
N MET A 87 3.85 9.28 -15.67
CA MET A 87 3.34 9.72 -14.35
C MET A 87 3.76 8.77 -13.22
N VAL A 88 3.81 7.45 -13.47
CA VAL A 88 4.27 6.47 -12.48
C VAL A 88 5.77 6.64 -12.20
N ILE A 89 6.58 6.84 -13.25
CA ILE A 89 8.03 7.08 -13.11
C ILE A 89 8.26 8.39 -12.35
N LEU A 90 7.53 9.46 -12.70
CA LEU A 90 7.60 10.74 -12.01
C LEU A 90 7.28 10.58 -10.52
N ALA A 91 6.18 9.90 -10.18
CA ALA A 91 5.80 9.64 -8.79
C ALA A 91 6.88 8.85 -8.02
N ALA A 92 7.53 7.88 -8.66
CA ALA A 92 8.62 7.12 -8.05
C ALA A 92 9.86 8.00 -7.77
N ILE A 93 10.23 8.86 -8.72
CA ILE A 93 11.33 9.82 -8.55
C ILE A 93 11.01 10.81 -7.42
N GLU A 94 9.81 11.37 -7.40
CA GLU A 94 9.34 12.28 -6.36
C GLU A 94 9.43 11.65 -4.97
N ILE A 95 9.03 10.37 -4.82
CA ILE A 95 9.16 9.63 -3.55
C ILE A 95 10.61 9.60 -3.09
N VAL A 96 11.55 9.27 -3.98
CA VAL A 96 12.98 9.18 -3.63
C VAL A 96 13.55 10.53 -3.24
N ILE A 97 13.23 11.59 -4.02
CA ILE A 97 13.69 12.96 -3.73
C ILE A 97 13.17 13.43 -2.38
N VAL A 98 11.87 13.27 -2.10
CA VAL A 98 11.28 13.77 -0.85
C VAL A 98 11.73 12.93 0.33
N LEU A 99 11.82 11.60 0.19
CA LEU A 99 12.34 10.73 1.26
C LEU A 99 13.78 11.11 1.62
N GLY A 100 14.66 11.21 0.62
CA GLY A 100 16.05 11.61 0.79
C GLY A 100 16.18 13.02 1.36
N GLY A 101 15.39 13.97 0.85
CA GLY A 101 15.37 15.36 1.30
C GLY A 101 14.92 15.51 2.76
N VAL A 102 13.86 14.83 3.18
CA VAL A 102 13.41 14.84 4.59
C VAL A 102 14.46 14.21 5.50
N LEU A 103 15.02 13.05 5.12
CA LEU A 103 16.06 12.39 5.93
C LEU A 103 17.32 13.25 6.04
N LEU A 104 17.78 13.83 4.92
CA LEU A 104 18.92 14.75 4.90
C LEU A 104 18.65 16.00 5.75
N TYR A 105 17.42 16.52 5.72
CA TYR A 105 17.03 17.66 6.54
C TYR A 105 17.07 17.32 8.04
N ILE A 106 16.43 16.21 8.45
CA ILE A 106 16.43 15.73 9.83
C ILE A 106 17.85 15.46 10.33
N TRP A 107 18.71 14.85 9.50
CA TRP A 107 20.03 14.42 9.96
C TRP A 107 21.13 15.48 9.83
N ARG A 108 20.97 16.47 8.96
CA ARG A 108 22.01 17.46 8.69
C ARG A 108 21.46 18.86 8.53
N LEU A 109 20.61 19.10 7.53
CA LEU A 109 20.36 20.47 7.08
C LEU A 109 19.64 21.33 8.11
N GLN A 110 18.80 20.76 8.99
CA GLN A 110 18.15 21.58 10.02
C GLN A 110 19.13 22.29 10.97
N PHE A 111 20.37 21.78 11.10
CA PHE A 111 21.41 22.35 11.96
C PHE A 111 22.34 23.33 11.24
N THR A 112 22.32 23.35 9.89
CA THR A 112 23.21 24.19 9.07
C THR A 112 22.43 25.22 8.27
N PHE A 113 21.27 24.84 7.74
CA PHE A 113 20.39 25.63 6.89
C PHE A 113 18.92 25.34 7.25
N PRO A 114 18.43 25.73 8.44
CA PRO A 114 17.07 25.42 8.90
C PRO A 114 15.98 25.88 7.92
N ASP A 115 16.19 27.02 7.26
CA ASP A 115 15.19 27.56 6.33
C ASP A 115 15.07 26.76 5.03
N CYS A 116 16.01 25.86 4.71
CA CYS A 116 16.00 25.13 3.44
C CYS A 116 14.84 24.14 3.33
N ALA A 117 14.15 23.81 4.43
CA ALA A 117 12.92 23.02 4.41
C ALA A 117 11.84 23.64 3.51
N ILE A 118 11.86 24.96 3.32
CA ILE A 118 10.89 25.64 2.45
C ILE A 118 11.00 25.17 1.00
N PHE A 119 12.20 24.85 0.51
CA PHE A 119 12.40 24.34 -0.85
C PHE A 119 11.81 22.95 -1.02
N LEU A 120 11.93 22.10 0.00
CA LEU A 120 11.32 20.78 0.00
C LEU A 120 9.79 20.87 0.04
N LEU A 121 9.25 21.78 0.85
CA LEU A 121 7.81 22.05 0.88
C LEU A 121 7.31 22.60 -0.45
N ALA A 122 8.03 23.57 -1.04
CA ALA A 122 7.72 24.12 -2.36
C ALA A 122 7.74 23.04 -3.44
N PHE A 123 8.74 22.14 -3.40
CA PHE A 123 8.80 20.99 -4.29
C PHE A 123 7.54 20.12 -4.15
N ILE A 124 7.16 19.72 -2.93
CA ILE A 124 5.94 18.94 -2.67
C ILE A 124 4.69 19.66 -3.25
N VAL A 125 4.54 20.96 -3.01
CA VAL A 125 3.42 21.75 -3.56
C VAL A 125 3.41 21.72 -5.08
N VAL A 126 4.57 21.93 -5.74
CA VAL A 126 4.68 21.83 -7.20
C VAL A 126 4.26 20.43 -7.69
N THR A 127 4.65 19.35 -7.00
CA THR A 127 4.22 18.00 -7.41
C THR A 127 2.70 17.83 -7.36
N PHE A 128 2.01 18.43 -6.38
CA PHE A 128 0.54 18.38 -6.30
C PHE A 128 -0.11 19.11 -7.48
N LEU A 129 0.46 20.25 -7.89
CA LEU A 129 -0.01 21.00 -9.05
C LEU A 129 0.20 20.22 -10.35
N LEU A 130 1.38 19.61 -10.52
CA LEU A 130 1.70 18.78 -11.71
C LEU A 130 0.78 17.56 -11.83
N HIS A 131 0.48 16.92 -10.71
CA HIS A 131 -0.43 15.76 -10.67
C HIS A 131 -1.92 16.15 -10.64
N ARG A 132 -2.24 17.44 -10.53
CA ARG A 132 -3.60 17.97 -10.35
C ARG A 132 -4.34 17.29 -9.20
N ASP A 133 -3.63 17.11 -8.09
CA ASP A 133 -4.19 16.46 -6.90
C ASP A 133 -5.34 17.29 -6.32
N ARG A 134 -6.51 16.67 -6.18
CA ARG A 134 -7.68 17.33 -5.59
C ARG A 134 -7.53 17.39 -4.07
N LEU A 135 -8.04 18.45 -3.44
CA LEU A 135 -8.06 18.61 -1.98
C LEU A 135 -8.62 17.37 -1.26
N GLN A 136 -9.64 16.74 -1.85
CA GLN A 136 -10.21 15.49 -1.34
C GLN A 136 -9.18 14.34 -1.29
N ASN A 137 -8.37 14.16 -2.33
CA ASN A 137 -7.32 13.13 -2.36
C ASN A 137 -6.20 13.42 -1.37
N LEU A 138 -5.94 14.70 -1.11
CA LEU A 138 -5.00 15.17 -0.09
C LEU A 138 -5.55 15.04 1.34
N GLY A 139 -6.82 14.67 1.49
CA GLY A 139 -7.49 14.53 2.78
C GLY A 139 -7.84 15.84 3.48
N ILE A 140 -7.99 16.90 2.68
CA ILE A 140 -8.40 18.23 3.14
C ILE A 140 -9.91 18.36 2.97
N GLY A 141 -10.59 18.76 4.05
CA GLY A 141 -12.04 18.99 4.10
C GLY A 141 -12.72 18.25 5.26
N SER A 142 -14.04 18.36 5.34
CA SER A 142 -14.86 17.73 6.39
C SER A 142 -15.38 16.33 6.03
N HIS A 143 -15.27 15.93 4.76
CA HIS A 143 -15.72 14.63 4.29
C HIS A 143 -15.02 13.49 5.05
N ASP A 144 -15.76 12.42 5.34
CA ASP A 144 -15.26 11.22 6.03
C ASP A 144 -14.56 11.45 7.39
N PHE A 145 -14.65 12.66 7.97
CA PHE A 145 -14.10 12.97 9.28
C PHE A 145 -14.62 12.00 10.35
N MET A 146 -15.95 11.83 10.40
CA MET A 146 -16.58 10.94 11.37
C MET A 146 -16.29 9.47 11.08
N SER A 147 -16.19 9.08 9.80
CA SER A 147 -15.82 7.72 9.38
C SER A 147 -14.40 7.38 9.84
N GLY A 148 -13.45 8.30 9.64
CA GLY A 148 -12.07 8.19 10.10
C GLY A 148 -11.97 8.09 11.63
N LEU A 149 -12.72 8.92 12.38
CA LEU A 149 -12.79 8.83 13.83
C LEU A 149 -13.34 7.47 14.29
N LYS A 150 -14.42 6.99 13.67
CA LYS A 150 -14.99 5.67 13.97
C LYS A 150 -14.03 4.53 13.68
N ALA A 151 -13.25 4.62 12.60
CA ALA A 151 -12.24 3.64 12.26
C ALA A 151 -11.06 3.64 13.24
N LEU A 152 -10.68 4.82 13.76
CA LEU A 152 -9.54 4.97 14.68
C LEU A 152 -9.89 4.85 16.16
N ARG A 153 -11.17 4.89 16.54
CA ARG A 153 -11.58 4.88 17.95
C ARG A 153 -11.02 3.67 18.71
N ALA A 154 -11.19 2.46 18.18
CA ALA A 154 -10.78 1.23 18.84
C ALA A 154 -9.25 1.13 18.97
N PRO A 155 -8.45 1.26 17.89
CA PRO A 155 -7.00 1.18 18.03
C PRO A 155 -6.44 2.29 18.94
N THR A 156 -6.98 3.51 18.86
CA THR A 156 -6.53 4.64 19.71
C THR A 156 -6.87 4.43 21.18
N LEU A 157 -8.07 3.94 21.50
CA LEU A 157 -8.47 3.68 22.88
C LEU A 157 -7.71 2.50 23.49
N ILE A 158 -7.48 1.42 22.73
CA ILE A 158 -6.74 0.25 23.20
C ILE A 158 -5.29 0.65 23.53
N ILE A 159 -4.59 1.27 22.58
CA ILE A 159 -3.21 1.69 22.82
C ILE A 159 -3.12 2.79 23.88
N GLY A 160 -4.09 3.71 23.90
CA GLY A 160 -4.17 4.76 24.89
C GLY A 160 -4.32 4.21 26.31
N ALA A 161 -5.21 3.22 26.50
CA ALA A 161 -5.39 2.55 27.78
C ALA A 161 -4.10 1.85 28.25
N VAL A 162 -3.41 1.15 27.34
CA VAL A 162 -2.11 0.51 27.66
C VAL A 162 -1.07 1.55 28.08
N LEU A 163 -0.95 2.66 27.36
CA LEU A 163 0.01 3.72 27.69
C LEU A 163 -0.34 4.43 29.00
N VAL A 164 -1.63 4.63 29.30
CA VAL A 164 -2.07 5.16 30.60
C VAL A 164 -1.70 4.21 31.74
N LEU A 165 -1.91 2.90 31.58
CA LEU A 165 -1.52 1.92 32.59
C LEU A 165 -0.01 1.91 32.82
N ILE A 166 0.80 1.96 31.75
CA ILE A 166 2.26 2.04 31.84
C ILE A 166 2.67 3.33 32.57
N GLY A 167 2.11 4.49 32.19
CA GLY A 167 2.40 5.77 32.83
C GLY A 167 1.98 5.83 34.30
N ALA A 168 0.90 5.16 34.68
CA ALA A 168 0.48 5.06 36.07
C ALA A 168 1.44 4.18 36.88
N ALA A 169 1.83 3.02 36.34
CA ALA A 169 2.78 2.11 36.97
C ALA A 169 4.20 2.71 37.09
N SER A 170 4.61 3.56 36.14
CA SER A 170 5.91 4.25 36.15
C SER A 170 5.92 5.56 36.94
N GLY A 171 4.77 5.99 37.49
CA GLY A 171 4.66 7.26 38.22
C GLY A 171 4.65 8.51 37.33
N GLY A 172 4.52 8.37 36.01
CA GLY A 172 4.55 9.47 35.03
C GLY A 172 3.45 10.53 35.24
N PHE A 173 2.39 10.21 35.96
CA PHE A 173 1.30 11.14 36.30
C PHE A 173 1.47 11.87 37.64
N GLY A 174 2.51 11.57 38.43
CA GLY A 174 2.63 12.07 39.82
C GLY A 174 2.61 13.60 39.96
N ASN A 175 3.09 14.34 38.94
CA ASN A 175 3.09 15.80 38.90
C ASN A 175 2.23 16.36 37.75
N TRP A 176 1.25 15.59 37.28
CA TRP A 176 0.44 15.99 36.14
C TRP A 176 -0.64 17.00 36.56
N SER A 177 -0.52 18.22 36.04
CA SER A 177 -1.53 19.28 36.13
C SER A 177 -1.97 19.75 34.74
N LEU A 178 -3.24 20.13 34.59
CA LEU A 178 -3.72 20.82 33.39
C LEU A 178 -3.45 22.32 33.53
N ASN A 179 -2.75 22.92 32.58
CA ASN A 179 -2.51 24.37 32.55
C ASN A 179 -2.49 24.90 31.11
N VAL A 180 -2.58 26.22 30.97
CA VAL A 180 -2.64 26.88 29.66
C VAL A 180 -1.42 26.54 28.79
N ASN A 181 -0.21 26.48 29.37
CA ASN A 181 1.01 26.15 28.64
C ASN A 181 0.96 24.74 28.05
N LYS A 182 0.42 23.76 28.78
CA LYS A 182 0.23 22.38 28.30
C LYS A 182 -0.85 22.28 27.24
N VAL A 183 -1.95 23.05 27.36
CA VAL A 183 -2.99 23.11 26.32
C VAL A 183 -2.44 23.72 25.03
N GLN A 184 -1.69 24.83 25.13
CA GLN A 184 -0.99 25.41 23.98
C GLN A 184 0.03 24.45 23.39
N GLY A 185 0.78 23.74 24.24
CA GLY A 185 1.71 22.70 23.83
C GLY A 185 1.03 21.57 23.04
N LEU A 186 -0.14 21.11 23.51
CA LEU A 186 -0.95 20.12 22.81
C LEU A 186 -1.45 20.65 21.45
N GLY A 187 -1.86 21.91 21.38
CA GLY A 187 -2.25 22.54 20.11
C GLY A 187 -1.12 22.61 19.09
N ARG A 188 0.08 23.02 19.53
CA ARG A 188 1.30 23.01 18.68
C ARG A 188 1.67 21.59 18.26
N TYR A 189 1.57 20.63 19.18
CA TYR A 189 1.86 19.23 18.88
C TYR A 189 0.86 18.63 17.89
N PHE A 190 -0.43 18.96 18.02
CA PHE A 190 -1.45 18.58 17.06
C PHE A 190 -1.16 19.16 15.67
N ALA A 191 -0.79 20.44 15.57
CA ALA A 191 -0.41 21.05 14.30
C ALA A 191 0.81 20.34 13.68
N TRP A 192 1.78 19.94 14.51
CA TRP A 192 2.93 19.15 14.08
C TRP A 192 2.53 17.75 13.60
N CYS A 193 1.63 17.04 14.29
CA CYS A 193 1.07 15.78 13.84
C CYS A 193 0.33 15.94 12.50
N LEU A 194 -0.45 17.01 12.34
CA LEU A 194 -1.16 17.28 11.10
C LEU A 194 -0.19 17.52 9.93
N PHE A 195 0.91 18.25 10.16
CA PHE A 195 1.98 18.42 9.17
C PHE A 195 2.63 17.09 8.78
N GLN A 196 2.94 16.24 9.76
CA GLN A 196 3.48 14.90 9.49
C GLN A 196 2.49 14.02 8.71
N GLN A 197 1.19 14.05 9.07
CA GLN A 197 0.17 13.31 8.33
C GLN A 197 -0.03 13.87 6.93
N PHE A 198 0.08 15.17 6.71
CA PHE A 198 0.05 15.75 5.37
C PHE A 198 1.20 15.20 4.49
N GLY A 199 2.43 15.20 5.00
CA GLY A 199 3.57 14.63 4.28
C GLY A 199 3.39 13.12 3.99
N LEU A 200 3.03 12.34 5.01
CA LEU A 200 2.92 10.88 4.86
C LEU A 200 1.70 10.45 4.02
N GLN A 201 0.55 11.06 4.26
CA GLN A 201 -0.71 10.64 3.67
C GLN A 201 -1.02 11.37 2.37
N SER A 202 -0.95 12.70 2.38
CA SER A 202 -1.27 13.50 1.19
C SER A 202 -0.22 13.36 0.09
N PHE A 203 1.07 13.23 0.45
CA PHE A 203 2.14 13.02 -0.52
C PHE A 203 2.51 11.53 -0.69
N PHE A 204 3.16 10.90 0.30
CA PHE A 204 3.75 9.56 0.10
C PHE A 204 2.70 8.51 -0.25
N THR A 205 1.60 8.44 0.49
CA THR A 205 0.56 7.43 0.24
C THR A 205 -0.06 7.56 -1.14
N ASN A 206 -0.33 8.80 -1.61
CA ASN A 206 -0.86 9.03 -2.95
C ASN A 206 0.12 8.62 -4.05
N ARG A 207 1.39 8.99 -3.93
CA ARG A 207 2.42 8.61 -4.91
C ARG A 207 2.67 7.12 -4.91
N LEU A 208 2.73 6.49 -3.75
CA LEU A 208 2.90 5.04 -3.63
C LEU A 208 1.69 4.27 -4.16
N LEU A 209 0.46 4.77 -3.97
CA LEU A 209 -0.73 4.19 -4.62
C LEU A 209 -0.69 4.33 -6.14
N ALA A 210 -0.16 5.44 -6.67
CA ALA A 210 0.00 5.60 -8.12
C ALA A 210 0.98 4.56 -8.69
N VAL A 211 2.07 4.27 -7.96
CA VAL A 211 3.10 3.30 -8.35
C VAL A 211 2.62 1.85 -8.18
N PHE A 212 2.18 1.47 -6.98
CA PHE A 212 1.91 0.06 -6.64
C PHE A 212 0.46 -0.36 -6.87
N ARG A 213 -0.50 0.57 -6.80
CA ARG A 213 -1.94 0.32 -6.92
C ARG A 213 -2.48 -0.74 -5.95
N GLN A 214 -1.75 -0.97 -4.85
CA GLN A 214 -2.07 -1.99 -3.85
C GLN A 214 -2.10 -1.32 -2.46
N PRO A 215 -3.29 -1.21 -1.83
CA PRO A 215 -3.43 -0.54 -0.54
C PRO A 215 -2.56 -1.11 0.57
N ASN A 216 -2.49 -2.44 0.70
CA ASN A 216 -1.73 -3.10 1.76
C ASN A 216 -0.23 -2.89 1.59
N ARG A 217 0.28 -3.06 0.37
CA ARG A 217 1.70 -2.82 0.04
C ARG A 217 2.06 -1.36 0.28
N THR A 218 1.19 -0.44 -0.10
CA THR A 218 1.38 1.00 0.13
C THR A 218 1.46 1.32 1.63
N ALA A 219 0.56 0.75 2.44
CA ALA A 219 0.55 0.98 3.88
C ALA A 219 1.82 0.47 4.57
N TRP A 220 2.34 -0.70 4.18
CA TRP A 220 3.61 -1.21 4.71
C TRP A 220 4.81 -0.34 4.31
N ILE A 221 4.83 0.19 3.09
CA ILE A 221 5.91 1.09 2.67
C ILE A 221 5.80 2.44 3.39
N CYS A 222 4.59 3.00 3.56
CA CYS A 222 4.39 4.22 4.34
C CYS A 222 4.78 4.04 5.80
N ALA A 223 4.49 2.87 6.40
CA ALA A 223 4.95 2.51 7.73
C ALA A 223 6.48 2.57 7.84
N ALA A 224 7.19 1.97 6.88
CA ALA A 224 8.65 2.00 6.84
C ALA A 224 9.21 3.42 6.64
N VAL A 225 8.62 4.21 5.74
CA VAL A 225 8.97 5.62 5.52
C VAL A 225 8.80 6.42 6.82
N PHE A 226 7.65 6.29 7.48
CA PHE A 226 7.38 7.03 8.71
C PHE A 226 8.34 6.63 9.83
N ALA A 227 8.57 5.33 10.03
CA ALA A 227 9.54 4.84 11.01
C ALA A 227 10.96 5.34 10.74
N SER A 228 11.37 5.43 9.47
CA SER A 228 12.70 5.92 9.11
C SER A 228 12.95 7.37 9.55
N PHE A 229 11.92 8.23 9.51
CA PHE A 229 12.00 9.61 10.00
C PHE A 229 12.17 9.71 11.53
N HIS A 230 11.92 8.62 12.25
CA HIS A 230 12.00 8.57 13.71
C HIS A 230 13.25 7.89 14.25
N ILE A 231 14.13 7.41 13.37
CA ILE A 231 15.45 6.90 13.77
C ILE A 231 16.25 8.02 14.44
N PRO A 232 16.96 7.76 15.56
CA PRO A 232 17.22 6.45 16.18
C PRO A 232 16.32 6.11 17.38
N ASN A 233 15.21 6.83 17.56
CA ASN A 233 14.42 6.77 18.79
C ASN A 233 13.76 5.39 18.98
N PRO A 234 14.15 4.60 20.01
CA PRO A 234 13.73 3.21 20.17
C PRO A 234 12.25 3.08 20.57
N VAL A 235 11.65 4.13 21.13
CA VAL A 235 10.21 4.16 21.45
C VAL A 235 9.41 4.53 20.21
N LEU A 236 9.82 5.59 19.50
CA LEU A 236 9.07 6.09 18.35
C LEU A 236 9.15 5.16 17.15
N LEU A 237 10.28 4.51 16.88
CA LEU A 237 10.48 3.65 15.72
C LEU A 237 9.41 2.54 15.60
N PRO A 238 9.19 1.67 16.61
CA PRO A 238 8.16 0.63 16.52
C PRO A 238 6.74 1.21 16.51
N VAL A 239 6.47 2.27 17.29
CA VAL A 239 5.13 2.87 17.34
C VAL A 239 4.75 3.52 16.02
N THR A 240 5.69 4.23 15.38
CA THR A 240 5.46 4.88 14.09
C THR A 240 5.44 3.88 12.94
N PHE A 241 6.13 2.74 13.03
CA PHE A 241 5.96 1.66 12.06
C PHE A 241 4.54 1.07 12.11
N ILE A 242 4.09 0.62 13.28
CA ILE A 242 2.75 0.01 13.44
C ILE A 242 1.66 1.05 13.20
N GLY A 243 1.78 2.22 13.82
CA GLY A 243 0.85 3.33 13.68
C GLY A 243 0.79 3.83 12.24
N GLY A 244 1.94 3.96 11.57
CA GLY A 244 2.02 4.35 10.16
C GLY A 244 1.23 3.41 9.25
N PHE A 245 1.27 2.10 9.50
CA PHE A 245 0.45 1.13 8.76
C PHE A 245 -1.04 1.37 8.99
N VAL A 246 -1.48 1.44 10.24
CA VAL A 246 -2.91 1.61 10.61
C VAL A 246 -3.46 2.93 10.07
N LEU A 247 -2.76 4.04 10.32
CA LEU A 247 -3.17 5.37 9.88
C LEU A 247 -3.25 5.44 8.35
N THR A 248 -2.28 4.84 7.64
CA THR A 248 -2.31 4.80 6.17
C THR A 248 -3.49 3.98 5.65
N ARG A 249 -3.82 2.84 6.27
CA ARG A 249 -5.00 2.05 5.89
C ARG A 249 -6.30 2.83 6.08
N VAL A 250 -6.42 3.56 7.18
CA VAL A 250 -7.56 4.44 7.43
C VAL A 250 -7.60 5.60 6.43
N PHE A 251 -6.46 6.23 6.13
CA PHE A 251 -6.40 7.30 5.14
C PHE A 251 -6.88 6.84 3.77
N ILE A 252 -6.43 5.67 3.31
CA ILE A 252 -6.83 5.13 2.02
C ILE A 252 -8.36 4.92 1.97
N ALA A 253 -8.97 4.53 3.09
CA ALA A 253 -10.41 4.27 3.19
C ALA A 253 -11.26 5.54 3.40
N HIS A 254 -10.76 6.53 4.14
CA HIS A 254 -11.56 7.65 4.67
C HIS A 254 -10.98 9.04 4.41
N ARG A 255 -9.93 9.16 3.57
CA ARG A 255 -9.40 10.40 2.97
C ARG A 255 -9.56 11.67 3.82
N ASN A 256 -9.15 11.62 5.08
CA ASN A 256 -9.21 12.78 5.96
C ASN A 256 -8.00 12.78 6.88
N LEU A 257 -7.29 13.91 6.99
CA LEU A 257 -6.09 14.01 7.81
C LEU A 257 -6.39 14.24 9.29
N VAL A 258 -7.51 14.91 9.60
CA VAL A 258 -7.77 15.40 10.96
C VAL A 258 -7.96 14.24 11.96
N PRO A 259 -8.75 13.18 11.67
CA PRO A 259 -8.87 12.04 12.58
C PRO A 259 -7.54 11.34 12.87
N LEU A 260 -6.66 11.28 11.86
CA LEU A 260 -5.34 10.66 11.97
C LEU A 260 -4.42 11.49 12.85
N ALA A 261 -4.42 12.81 12.65
CA ALA A 261 -3.65 13.75 13.47
C ALA A 261 -4.14 13.76 14.93
N ILE A 262 -5.46 13.65 15.17
CA ILE A 262 -6.02 13.51 16.52
C ILE A 262 -5.51 12.22 17.17
N ALA A 263 -5.65 11.08 16.49
CA ALA A 263 -5.19 9.79 17.01
C ALA A 263 -3.68 9.81 17.32
N GLN A 264 -2.88 10.36 16.40
CA GLN A 264 -1.44 10.53 16.60
C GLN A 264 -1.12 11.44 17.78
N ALA A 265 -1.79 12.59 17.91
CA ALA A 265 -1.55 13.53 19.00
C ALA A 265 -1.87 12.93 20.37
N ILE A 266 -2.95 12.14 20.47
CA ILE A 266 -3.31 11.40 21.70
C ILE A 266 -2.22 10.39 22.05
N VAL A 267 -1.87 9.51 21.12
CA VAL A 267 -0.90 8.43 21.36
C VAL A 267 0.49 9.01 21.65
N GLY A 268 0.93 9.99 20.87
CA GLY A 268 2.22 10.65 21.03
C GLY A 268 2.36 11.40 22.36
N SER A 269 1.28 12.08 22.80
CA SER A 269 1.26 12.73 24.12
C SER A 269 1.36 11.70 25.24
N LEU A 270 0.61 10.59 25.13
CA LEU A 270 0.67 9.51 26.12
C LEU A 270 2.04 8.82 26.15
N LEU A 271 2.69 8.62 25.00
CA LEU A 271 4.06 8.08 24.96
C LEU A 271 5.06 8.92 25.77
N SER A 272 4.93 10.25 25.70
CA SER A 272 5.81 11.17 26.43
C SER A 272 5.65 11.10 27.95
N VAL A 273 4.53 10.57 28.43
CA VAL A 273 4.24 10.39 29.86
C VAL A 273 4.46 8.95 30.29
N ALA A 274 4.19 7.98 29.41
CA ALA A 274 4.27 6.56 29.72
C ALA A 274 5.71 6.07 29.88
N PHE A 275 6.62 6.53 29.01
CA PHE A 275 8.01 6.08 28.99
C PHE A 275 8.94 7.09 29.66
N PRO A 276 10.03 6.65 30.31
CA PRO A 276 11.02 7.54 30.89
C PRO A 276 11.69 8.44 29.84
N ALA A 277 12.03 9.67 30.22
CA ALA A 277 12.74 10.60 29.35
C ALA A 277 14.06 10.05 28.83
N SER A 278 14.73 9.16 29.59
CA SER A 278 15.97 8.48 29.18
C SER A 278 15.81 7.49 28.02
N TRP A 279 14.58 7.12 27.65
CA TRP A 279 14.33 6.22 26.53
C TRP A 279 13.93 6.97 25.27
N HIS A 280 13.10 8.01 25.43
CA HIS A 280 12.54 8.73 24.30
C HIS A 280 13.20 10.09 24.04
N HIS A 281 14.03 10.60 24.96
CA HIS A 281 14.79 11.85 24.85
C HIS A 281 13.93 13.03 24.38
N GLY A 282 12.77 13.23 25.00
CA GLY A 282 11.81 14.28 24.58
C GLY A 282 11.15 14.04 23.22
N LEU A 283 11.07 12.77 22.79
CA LEU A 283 10.56 12.35 21.49
C LEU A 283 11.37 12.93 20.32
N ARG A 284 12.66 13.22 20.56
CA ARG A 284 13.59 13.72 19.55
C ARG A 284 13.98 12.61 18.57
N VAL A 285 14.37 13.03 17.38
CA VAL A 285 14.77 12.17 16.26
C VAL A 285 16.05 12.72 15.62
N GLY A 286 16.73 11.90 14.80
CA GLY A 286 18.01 12.26 14.20
C GLY A 286 19.09 12.60 15.25
N PRO A 287 20.07 13.46 14.91
CA PRO A 287 21.14 13.87 15.83
C PRO A 287 20.64 14.50 17.14
N GLY A 288 19.46 15.13 17.11
CA GLY A 288 18.85 15.72 18.31
C GLY A 288 18.53 14.69 19.40
N TYR A 289 18.36 13.41 19.04
CA TYR A 289 18.20 12.32 20.00
C TYR A 289 19.47 12.11 20.85
N TYR A 290 20.65 12.29 20.29
CA TYR A 290 21.93 12.08 21.00
C TYR A 290 22.36 13.29 21.83
N GLY A 291 21.83 14.49 21.54
CA GLY A 291 22.08 15.72 22.29
C GLY A 291 21.14 15.93 23.49
N PHE A 292 20.60 14.85 24.05
CA PHE A 292 19.78 14.91 25.27
C PHE A 292 20.68 14.77 26.49
N HIS A 293 20.65 15.77 27.36
CA HIS A 293 21.40 15.87 28.60
C HIS A 293 20.43 16.25 29.73
#